data_AF-A0A2G1W7F6-F1
#
_entry.id   AF-A0A2G1W7F6-F1
#
_cell.length_a   1.000
_cell.length_b   1.000
_cell.length_c   1.000
_cell.angle_alpha   90.00
_cell.angle_beta   90.00
_cell.angle_gamma   90.00
#
_symmetry.space_group_name_H-M   'P 1'
#
loop_
_entity.id
_entity.type
_entity.pdbx_description
1 polymer ?
#
loop_
_entity_poly.entity_id
_entity_poly.type
_entity_poly.pdbx_seq_one_letter_code
_entity_poly.pdbx_strand_id
1 'polypeptide(L)'
;MSEIKANGNLHGHELTDLPVLNPGDWFGKTWLIEIGGSYSSLFLIVEANSLSDAIDELADNEKYGHLIVVEDEYLGDYPEDDRHYGPSGQVLDLDHLMAYGQEGVEIPFPCRYHGEGLPDEGVLPTEFEHVDSE
;
A
#
# COMPACT_ATOMS: atom_id res chain seq x y z
N MET A 1 2.60 9.02 16.51
CA MET A 1 2.47 7.55 16.40
C MET A 1 3.80 6.98 15.97
N SER A 2 4.21 5.87 16.57
CA SER A 2 5.41 5.14 16.17
C SER A 2 5.16 4.48 14.82
N GLU A 3 6.17 4.49 13.95
CA GLU A 3 6.04 3.99 12.57
C GLU A 3 5.84 2.47 12.59
N ILE A 4 4.68 2.00 12.15
CA ILE A 4 4.41 0.57 11.96
C ILE A 4 5.06 0.11 10.65
N LYS A 5 5.76 -1.02 10.73
CA LYS A 5 6.38 -1.70 9.60
C LYS A 5 5.79 -3.10 9.45
N ALA A 6 5.92 -3.68 8.27
CA ALA A 6 5.48 -5.04 8.01
C ALA A 6 6.60 -5.92 7.47
N ASN A 7 6.55 -7.18 7.88
CA ASN A 7 7.33 -8.25 7.27
C ASN A 7 6.38 -9.21 6.55
N GLY A 8 6.78 -9.73 5.40
CA GLY A 8 5.98 -10.63 4.59
C GLY A 8 6.83 -11.51 3.68
N ASN A 9 6.18 -12.46 3.01
CA ASN A 9 6.87 -13.35 2.07
C ASN A 9 6.22 -13.24 0.69
N LEU A 10 7.02 -12.87 -0.32
CA LEU A 10 6.60 -12.84 -1.72
C LEU A 10 7.31 -13.96 -2.48
N HIS A 11 6.60 -15.04 -2.81
CA HIS A 11 7.13 -16.17 -3.59
C HIS A 11 8.43 -16.78 -3.04
N GLY A 12 8.56 -16.88 -1.71
CA GLY A 12 9.76 -17.41 -1.06
C GLY A 12 10.84 -16.35 -0.77
N HIS A 13 10.60 -15.09 -1.13
CA HIS A 13 11.46 -13.97 -0.76
C HIS A 13 10.92 -13.28 0.48
N GLU A 14 11.74 -13.24 1.53
CA GLU A 14 11.44 -12.48 2.74
C GLU A 14 11.56 -10.99 2.45
N LEU A 15 10.50 -10.26 2.73
CA LEU A 15 10.42 -8.81 2.70
C LEU A 15 10.35 -8.31 4.14
N THR A 16 11.26 -7.42 4.52
CA THR A 16 11.35 -6.90 5.89
C THR A 16 11.27 -5.39 5.92
N ASP A 17 10.78 -4.86 7.04
CA ASP A 17 10.71 -3.43 7.33
C ASP A 17 9.94 -2.61 6.27
N LEU A 18 8.91 -3.22 5.68
CA LEU A 18 8.04 -2.57 4.70
C LEU A 18 7.24 -1.45 5.37
N PRO A 19 7.16 -0.24 4.79
CA PRO A 19 6.22 0.77 5.24
C PRO A 19 4.77 0.26 5.15
N VAL A 20 3.96 0.58 6.16
CA VAL A 20 2.52 0.28 6.18
C VAL A 20 1.74 1.58 6.05
N LEU A 21 0.82 1.63 5.10
CA LEU A 21 -0.13 2.72 4.92
C LEU A 21 -1.44 2.32 5.62
N ASN A 22 -2.01 3.27 6.36
CA ASN A 22 -3.29 3.15 7.07
C ASN A 22 -3.40 1.95 8.03
N PRO A 23 -2.38 1.68 8.89
CA PRO A 23 -2.40 0.52 9.77
C PRO A 23 -3.59 0.59 10.73
N GLY A 24 -4.44 -0.44 10.72
CA GLY A 24 -5.63 -0.54 11.58
C GLY A 24 -6.89 0.13 11.03
N ASP A 25 -6.84 0.81 9.89
CA ASP A 25 -8.00 1.52 9.34
C ASP A 25 -8.95 0.58 8.55
N TRP A 26 -8.45 -0.58 8.10
CA TRP A 26 -9.19 -1.47 7.20
C TRP A 26 -9.30 -2.90 7.71
N PHE A 27 -9.46 -3.04 9.03
CA PHE A 27 -9.63 -4.33 9.72
C PHE A 27 -8.50 -5.33 9.40
N GLY A 28 -7.29 -4.84 9.09
CA GLY A 28 -6.15 -5.67 8.77
C GLY A 28 -6.16 -6.27 7.35
N LYS A 29 -6.99 -5.76 6.44
CA LYS A 29 -6.97 -6.19 5.04
C LYS A 29 -5.81 -5.55 4.30
N THR A 30 -4.72 -6.29 4.16
CA THR A 30 -3.46 -5.81 3.61
C THR A 30 -3.26 -6.21 2.15
N TRP A 31 -2.70 -5.29 1.37
CA TRP A 31 -2.22 -5.50 0.00
C TRP A 31 -0.74 -5.16 -0.04
N LEU A 32 0.07 -5.98 -0.73
CA LEU A 32 1.45 -5.61 -1.04
C LEU A 32 1.47 -4.90 -2.39
N ILE A 33 1.93 -3.65 -2.39
CA ILE A 33 2.16 -2.86 -3.60
C ILE A 33 3.66 -2.80 -3.88
N GLU A 34 4.03 -3.13 -5.10
CA GLU A 34 5.36 -2.92 -5.64
C GLU A 34 5.30 -1.79 -6.68
N ILE A 35 6.15 -0.78 -6.49
CA ILE A 35 6.37 0.29 -7.45
C ILE A 35 7.76 0.09 -8.06
N GLY A 36 7.77 -0.26 -9.34
CA GLY A 36 8.97 -0.45 -10.15
C GLY A 36 9.54 0.86 -10.70
N GLY A 37 10.28 0.78 -11.80
CA GLY A 37 10.78 1.97 -12.54
C GLY A 37 12.05 2.62 -11.99
N SER A 38 12.55 2.19 -10.83
CA SER A 38 13.81 2.68 -10.24
C SER A 38 14.92 1.60 -10.22
N TYR A 39 16.11 1.93 -9.68
CA TYR A 39 17.20 0.95 -9.52
C TYR A 39 16.81 -0.24 -8.62
N SER A 40 15.88 -0.03 -7.70
CA SER A 40 15.30 -1.07 -6.84
C SER A 40 13.80 -0.82 -6.66
N SER A 41 12.98 -1.88 -6.74
CA SER A 41 11.55 -1.74 -6.48
C SER A 41 11.27 -1.24 -5.07
N LEU A 42 10.26 -0.39 -4.93
CA LEU A 42 9.72 0.01 -3.63
C LEU A 42 8.55 -0.90 -3.29
N PHE A 43 8.60 -1.53 -2.13
CA PHE A 43 7.52 -2.36 -1.61
C PHE A 43 6.83 -1.66 -0.44
N LEU A 44 5.50 -1.64 -0.46
CA LEU A 44 4.64 -1.03 0.56
C LEU A 44 3.53 -2.02 0.93
N ILE A 45 3.14 -2.04 2.20
CA ILE A 45 1.85 -2.63 2.59
C ILE A 45 0.82 -1.51 2.66
N VAL A 46 -0.34 -1.73 2.05
CA VAL A 46 -1.48 -0.82 2.12
C VAL A 46 -2.65 -1.57 2.72
N GLU A 47 -3.20 -1.06 3.81
CA GLU A 47 -4.49 -1.52 4.30
C GLU A 47 -5.61 -0.91 3.48
N ALA A 48 -6.47 -1.77 2.91
CA ALA A 48 -7.64 -1.37 2.14
C ALA A 48 -8.61 -2.53 1.93
N ASN A 49 -9.89 -2.23 1.73
CA ASN A 49 -10.91 -3.27 1.58
C ASN A 49 -10.86 -4.03 0.25
N SER A 50 -10.36 -3.40 -0.81
CA SER A 50 -10.17 -3.97 -2.15
C SER A 50 -8.85 -3.50 -2.77
N LEU A 51 -8.48 -4.07 -3.92
CA LEU A 51 -7.29 -3.63 -4.64
C LEU A 51 -7.45 -2.18 -5.15
N SER A 52 -8.65 -1.82 -5.63
CA SER A 52 -8.93 -0.46 -6.07
C SER A 52 -8.76 0.52 -4.92
N ASP A 53 -9.31 0.19 -3.74
CA ASP A 53 -9.18 1.02 -2.55
C ASP A 53 -7.69 1.16 -2.17
N ALA A 54 -6.86 0.10 -2.29
CA ALA A 54 -5.43 0.20 -2.00
C ALA A 54 -4.68 1.16 -2.94
N ILE A 55 -5.09 1.21 -4.21
CA ILE A 55 -4.52 2.16 -5.18
C ILE A 55 -4.98 3.59 -4.85
N ASP A 56 -6.24 3.77 -4.47
CA ASP A 56 -6.79 5.07 -4.07
C ASP A 56 -6.08 5.61 -2.82
N GLU A 57 -5.90 4.78 -1.80
CA GLU A 57 -5.16 5.11 -0.57
C GLU A 57 -3.68 5.44 -0.85
N LEU A 58 -3.05 4.74 -1.81
CA LEU A 58 -1.70 5.07 -2.23
C LEU A 58 -1.66 6.42 -2.98
N ALA A 59 -2.62 6.68 -3.86
CA ALA A 59 -2.67 7.90 -4.66
C ALA A 59 -2.83 9.16 -3.81
N ASP A 60 -3.63 9.08 -2.74
CA ASP A 60 -3.84 10.18 -1.79
C ASP A 60 -2.74 10.28 -0.72
N ASN A 61 -1.79 9.35 -0.68
CA ASN A 61 -0.70 9.37 0.30
C ASN A 61 0.27 10.52 0.05
N GLU A 62 0.44 11.41 1.03
CA GLU A 62 1.33 12.58 0.92
C GLU A 62 2.79 12.23 0.60
N LYS A 63 3.27 11.08 1.05
CA LYS A 63 4.67 10.66 0.90
C LYS A 63 4.90 9.85 -0.38
N TYR A 64 3.95 9.02 -0.79
CA TYR A 64 4.15 8.03 -1.86
C TYR A 64 3.25 8.25 -3.08
N GLY A 65 2.19 9.05 -2.99
CA GLY A 65 1.24 9.25 -4.08
C GLY A 65 1.88 9.83 -5.35
N HIS A 66 2.85 10.73 -5.19
CA HIS A 66 3.62 11.30 -6.31
C HIS A 66 4.37 10.25 -7.18
N LEU A 67 4.48 9.01 -6.73
CA LEU A 67 5.08 7.92 -7.50
C LEU A 67 4.13 7.34 -8.56
N ILE A 68 2.82 7.55 -8.41
CA ILE A 68 1.79 7.04 -9.31
C ILE A 68 0.85 8.12 -9.82
N VAL A 69 0.92 9.35 -9.30
CA VAL A 69 0.12 10.47 -9.78
C VAL A 69 0.86 11.19 -10.91
N VAL A 70 0.19 11.32 -12.06
CA VAL A 70 0.73 12.05 -13.21
C VAL A 70 0.68 13.55 -12.94
N GLU A 71 1.81 14.23 -13.08
CA GLU A 71 1.86 15.69 -12.98
C GLU A 71 1.17 16.36 -14.17
N ASP A 72 0.55 17.53 -13.93
CA ASP A 72 -0.23 18.27 -14.94
C ASP A 72 0.53 18.50 -16.26
N GLU A 73 1.85 18.68 -16.20
CA GLU A 73 2.69 18.92 -17.37
C GLU A 73 2.85 17.70 -18.29
N TYR A 74 2.63 16.48 -17.77
CA TYR A 74 2.72 15.21 -18.52
C TYR A 74 1.35 14.65 -18.91
N LEU A 75 0.24 15.31 -18.57
CA LEU A 75 -1.11 14.84 -18.93
C LEU A 75 -1.33 14.67 -20.44
N GLY A 76 -0.51 15.34 -21.27
CA GLY A 76 -0.53 15.20 -22.73
C GLY A 76 -0.09 13.82 -23.22
N ASP A 77 0.69 13.09 -22.41
CA ASP A 77 1.17 11.73 -22.73
C ASP A 77 0.13 10.65 -22.40
N TYR A 78 -0.96 11.03 -21.71
CA TYR A 78 -2.05 10.15 -21.30
C TYR A 78 -3.34 10.50 -22.05
N PRO A 79 -3.70 9.77 -23.12
CA PRO A 79 -4.95 9.98 -23.86
C PRO A 79 -6.16 9.84 -22.94
N GLU A 80 -7.13 10.76 -23.05
CA GLU A 80 -8.29 10.81 -22.14
C GLU A 80 -9.10 9.51 -22.07
N ASP A 81 -9.20 8.80 -23.19
CA ASP A 81 -9.97 7.55 -23.28
C ASP A 81 -9.28 6.36 -22.58
N ASP A 82 -7.99 6.49 -22.24
CA ASP A 82 -7.16 5.43 -21.63
C ASP A 82 -6.69 5.79 -20.20
N ARG A 83 -7.20 6.88 -19.61
CA ARG A 83 -6.78 7.34 -18.28
C ARG A 83 -7.36 6.49 -17.15
N HIS A 84 -6.52 6.26 -16.14
CA HIS A 84 -6.95 5.83 -14.82
C HIS A 84 -7.06 7.04 -13.91
N TYR A 85 -8.08 7.05 -13.04
CA TYR A 85 -8.36 8.17 -12.15
C TYR A 85 -8.35 7.71 -10.71
N GLY A 86 -7.66 8.46 -9.86
CA GLY A 86 -7.73 8.33 -8.42
C GLY A 86 -8.96 9.01 -7.82
N PRO A 87 -9.16 8.92 -6.50
CA PRO A 87 -10.37 9.37 -5.82
C PRO A 87 -10.59 10.88 -5.88
N SER A 88 -9.50 11.68 -5.97
CA SER A 88 -9.59 13.14 -6.11
C SER A 88 -9.58 13.62 -7.57
N GLY A 89 -9.70 12.69 -8.53
CA GLY A 89 -9.76 12.99 -9.98
C GLY A 89 -8.39 13.18 -10.64
N GLN A 90 -7.30 12.94 -9.91
CA GLN A 90 -5.95 12.89 -10.47
C GLN A 90 -5.79 11.73 -11.46
N VAL A 91 -4.99 11.94 -12.50
CA VAL A 91 -4.63 10.88 -13.44
C VAL A 91 -3.53 10.02 -12.83
N LEU A 92 -3.68 8.70 -12.93
CA LEU A 92 -2.74 7.74 -12.38
C LEU A 92 -1.90 7.08 -13.48
N ASP A 93 -0.59 6.99 -13.24
CA ASP A 93 0.33 6.13 -13.96
C ASP A 93 0.46 4.81 -13.20
N LEU A 94 0.02 3.73 -13.83
CA LEU A 94 0.03 2.38 -13.26
C LEU A 94 1.00 1.44 -14.02
N ASP A 95 1.78 1.93 -14.98
CA ASP A 95 2.63 1.10 -15.85
C ASP A 95 3.74 0.36 -15.08
N HIS A 96 4.10 0.87 -13.90
CA HIS A 96 5.12 0.29 -13.02
C HIS A 96 4.57 -0.21 -11.69
N LEU A 97 3.24 -0.27 -11.54
CA LEU A 97 2.60 -0.76 -10.33
C LEU A 97 2.24 -2.24 -10.48
N MET A 98 2.73 -3.06 -9.54
CA MET A 98 2.22 -4.40 -9.33
C MET A 98 1.57 -4.49 -7.96
N ALA A 99 0.48 -5.23 -7.87
CA ALA A 99 -0.20 -5.49 -6.62
C ALA A 99 -0.33 -6.98 -6.36
N TYR A 100 -0.11 -7.36 -5.11
CA TYR A 100 -0.16 -8.74 -4.66
C TYR A 100 -1.17 -8.86 -3.52
N GLY A 101 -2.09 -9.80 -3.70
CA GLY A 101 -3.13 -10.12 -2.74
C GLY A 101 -4.24 -10.90 -3.43
N GLN A 102 -5.03 -11.62 -2.64
CA GLN A 102 -6.22 -12.30 -3.13
C GLN A 102 -7.47 -11.52 -2.73
N GLU A 103 -8.26 -11.10 -3.70
CA GLU A 103 -9.50 -10.39 -3.42
C GLU A 103 -10.56 -11.32 -2.79
N GLY A 104 -11.38 -10.77 -1.89
CA GLY A 104 -12.49 -11.48 -1.24
C GLY A 104 -12.10 -12.42 -0.09
N VAL A 105 -10.83 -12.43 0.35
CA VAL A 105 -10.40 -13.15 1.56
C VAL A 105 -10.22 -12.20 2.74
N GLU A 106 -10.06 -12.76 3.95
CA GLU A 106 -9.92 -11.99 5.18
C GLU A 106 -8.61 -11.18 5.23
N ILE A 107 -7.50 -11.76 4.76
CA ILE A 107 -6.18 -11.12 4.69
C ILE A 107 -5.65 -11.29 3.25
N PRO A 108 -5.85 -10.30 2.35
CA PRO A 108 -5.50 -10.43 0.94
C PRO A 108 -4.01 -10.78 0.72
N PHE A 109 -3.10 -10.06 1.39
CA PHE A 109 -1.68 -10.36 1.42
C PHE A 109 -1.22 -10.63 2.87
N PRO A 110 -0.79 -11.86 3.20
CA PRO A 110 -0.34 -12.18 4.56
C PRO A 110 0.97 -11.46 4.94
N CYS A 111 0.95 -10.70 6.04
CA CYS A 111 2.13 -10.09 6.63
C CYS A 111 2.01 -10.04 8.17
N ARG A 112 3.06 -9.56 8.84
CA ARG A 112 3.08 -9.27 10.27
C ARG A 112 3.55 -7.85 10.54
N TYR A 113 2.87 -7.16 11.44
CA TYR A 113 3.22 -5.82 11.87
C TYR A 113 4.23 -5.86 13.00
N HIS A 114 5.20 -4.96 12.88
CA HIS A 114 6.27 -4.69 13.84
C HIS A 114 6.34 -3.19 14.08
N GLY A 115 6.75 -2.80 15.29
CA GLY A 115 6.80 -1.41 15.68
C GLY A 115 6.94 -1.28 17.19
N GLU A 116 7.06 -0.04 17.66
CA GLU A 116 7.12 0.24 19.09
C GLU A 116 5.81 -0.20 19.77
N GLY A 117 5.91 -0.94 20.87
CA GLY A 117 4.75 -1.44 21.62
C GLY A 117 4.18 -2.77 21.12
N LEU A 118 4.69 -3.32 20.00
CA LEU A 118 4.32 -4.64 19.52
C LEU A 118 5.31 -5.73 19.99
N PRO A 119 4.87 -7.00 20.12
CA PRO A 119 5.75 -8.14 20.38
C PRO A 119 6.85 -8.29 19.31
N ASP A 120 7.99 -8.87 19.69
CA ASP A 120 9.13 -9.08 18.78
C ASP A 120 8.74 -9.97 17.59
N GLU A 121 7.87 -10.96 17.81
CA GLU A 121 7.33 -11.84 16.77
C GLU A 121 6.37 -11.14 15.79
N GLY A 122 5.93 -9.91 16.11
CA GLY A 122 4.94 -9.15 15.38
C GLY A 122 3.51 -9.68 15.52
N VAL A 123 2.53 -8.84 15.21
CA VAL A 123 1.10 -9.18 15.26
C VAL A 123 0.53 -9.35 13.86
N LEU A 124 -0.58 -10.08 13.72
CA LEU A 124 -1.33 -10.05 12.46
C LEU A 124 -2.00 -8.67 12.30
N PRO A 125 -2.17 -8.18 11.06
CA PRO A 125 -2.91 -6.93 10.82
C PRO A 125 -4.32 -6.94 11.42
N THR A 126 -5.00 -8.09 11.42
CA THR A 126 -6.35 -8.26 11.99
C THR A 126 -6.38 -8.19 13.52
N GLU A 127 -5.23 -8.32 14.17
CA GLU A 127 -5.05 -8.24 15.62
C GLU A 127 -4.50 -6.87 16.05
N PHE A 128 -4.20 -5.99 15.09
CA PHE A 128 -3.71 -4.64 15.36
C PHE A 128 -4.90 -3.72 15.68
N GLU A 129 -5.10 -3.41 16.95
CA GLU A 129 -6.05 -2.38 17.38
C GLU A 129 -5.42 -1.00 17.18
N HIS A 130 -6.15 -0.08 16.54
CA HIS A 130 -5.78 1.32 16.47
C HIS A 130 -5.71 1.85 17.91
N VAL A 131 -4.52 2.05 18.46
CA VAL A 131 -4.38 2.71 19.76
C VAL A 131 -4.61 4.18 19.50
N ASP A 132 -5.87 4.60 19.57
CA ASP A 132 -6.23 6.02 19.63
C ASP A 132 -5.52 6.63 20.84
N SER A 133 -4.40 7.31 20.59
CA SER A 133 -3.82 8.20 21.59
C SER A 133 -4.75 9.41 21.72
N GLU A 134 -5.55 9.41 22.80
CA GLU A 134 -6.28 10.58 23.31
C GLU A 134 -5.40 11.85 23.41
#